data_AF-A0A4R7I262-F1
#
_entry.id   AF-A0A4R7I262-F1
#
_cell.length_a   1.000
_cell.length_b   1.000
_cell.length_c   1.000
_cell.angle_alpha   90.00
_cell.angle_beta   90.00
_cell.angle_gamma   90.00
#
_symmetry.space_group_name_H-M   'P 1'
#
loop_
_entity.id
_entity.type
_entity.pdbx_description
1 polymer ?
#
loop_
_entity_poly.entity_id
_entity_poly.type
_entity_poly.pdbx_seq_one_letter_code
_entity_poly.pdbx_strand_id
1 'polypeptide(L)'
;MPYPKNLLNDYETVALDLHPHWWYYTKAILAVAAAVIFAIVVTIAFDGTLETGLQWIGIAAILVSLGWLVKRYATWSTTNFVVTSDRVIYRSGVVRKSGIEIPLERVNNVSSNQGVFERMLGAGDLLIESGGESGQQRFTDIKNPNRVQNLIHAQREANNTRMYGGGGNSGSDVATQLEKLEGMLERGTLSQEEFDAQKRRLLGD
;
A
#
# COMPACT_ATOMS: atom_id res chain seq x y z
N MET A 1 5.77 8.97 11.89
CA MET A 1 7.07 9.55 11.48
C MET A 1 7.32 9.11 10.04
N PRO A 2 7.96 9.92 9.18
CA PRO A 2 8.27 9.50 7.82
C PRO A 2 9.16 8.25 7.82
N TYR A 3 8.90 7.31 6.91
CA TYR A 3 9.68 6.08 6.77
C TYR A 3 11.18 6.39 6.61
N PRO A 4 12.07 5.71 7.37
CA PRO A 4 13.46 6.12 7.44
C PRO A 4 14.20 5.74 6.16
N LYS A 5 14.89 6.73 5.57
CA LYS A 5 15.53 6.63 4.25
C LYS A 5 16.64 5.59 4.16
N ASN A 6 17.25 5.20 5.28
CA ASN A 6 18.28 4.17 5.34
C ASN A 6 17.76 2.75 5.06
N LEU A 7 16.43 2.57 4.95
CA LEU A 7 15.79 1.31 4.56
C LEU A 7 15.39 1.28 3.07
N LEU A 8 15.67 2.34 2.33
CA LEU A 8 15.39 2.45 0.89
C LEU A 8 16.69 2.25 0.12
N ASN A 9 16.60 1.70 -1.08
CA ASN A 9 17.74 1.69 -1.99
C ASN A 9 18.06 3.13 -2.47
N ASP A 10 19.30 3.39 -2.89
CA ASP A 10 19.76 4.74 -3.28
C ASP A 10 18.95 5.39 -4.44
N TYR A 11 18.27 4.57 -5.24
CA TYR A 11 17.43 4.98 -6.38
C TYR A 11 15.92 4.85 -6.12
N GLU A 12 15.52 4.45 -4.91
CA GLU A 12 14.13 4.17 -4.55
C GLU A 12 13.48 5.39 -3.90
N THR A 13 12.29 5.78 -4.38
CA THR A 13 11.55 6.94 -3.84
C THR A 13 10.26 6.50 -3.15
N VAL A 14 9.90 7.16 -2.04
CA VAL A 14 8.64 6.91 -1.33
C VAL A 14 7.53 7.66 -2.03
N ALA A 15 6.60 6.92 -2.65
CA ALA A 15 5.43 7.49 -3.29
C ALA A 15 4.30 7.74 -2.28
N LEU A 16 4.20 6.89 -1.24
CA LEU A 16 3.17 7.02 -0.21
C LEU A 16 3.64 6.39 1.10
N ASP A 17 3.45 7.11 2.21
CA ASP A 17 3.66 6.62 3.57
C ASP A 17 2.35 6.78 4.35
N LEU A 18 1.77 5.67 4.78
CA LEU A 18 0.52 5.63 5.52
C LEU A 18 0.68 4.85 6.82
N HIS A 19 0.02 5.38 7.84
CA HIS A 19 -0.27 4.66 9.08
C HIS A 19 -1.72 4.16 9.00
N PRO A 20 -2.08 3.10 9.76
CA PRO A 20 -3.45 2.62 9.76
C PRO A 20 -4.43 3.73 10.19
N HIS A 21 -5.68 3.61 9.79
CA HIS A 21 -6.72 4.57 10.12
C HIS A 21 -7.10 4.49 11.61
N TRP A 22 -7.49 5.61 12.22
CA TRP A 22 -7.91 5.66 13.63
C TRP A 22 -9.12 4.76 13.92
N TRP A 23 -9.88 4.41 12.89
CA TRP A 23 -11.00 3.46 12.96
C TRP A 23 -10.61 2.11 13.57
N TYR A 24 -9.34 1.73 13.46
CA TYR A 24 -8.74 0.57 14.12
C TYR A 24 -9.04 0.49 15.63
N TYR A 25 -9.23 1.63 16.29
CA TYR A 25 -9.50 1.72 17.73
C TYR A 25 -10.95 1.52 18.13
N THR A 26 -11.90 1.64 17.20
CA THR A 26 -13.35 1.68 17.53
C THR A 26 -13.80 0.50 18.39
N LYS A 27 -13.39 -0.72 18.04
CA LYS A 27 -13.75 -1.93 18.81
C LYS A 27 -13.23 -1.87 20.25
N ALA A 28 -12.02 -1.36 20.46
CA ALA A 28 -11.44 -1.25 21.80
C ALA A 28 -12.09 -0.12 22.61
N ILE A 29 -12.37 1.02 21.99
CA ILE A 29 -13.09 2.14 22.63
C ILE A 29 -14.50 1.71 23.04
N LEU A 30 -15.22 1.00 22.15
CA LEU A 30 -16.55 0.47 22.45
C LEU A 30 -16.52 -0.54 23.60
N ALA A 31 -15.50 -1.40 23.68
CA ALA A 31 -15.35 -2.34 24.78
C ALA A 31 -15.13 -1.62 26.12
N VAL A 32 -14.29 -0.57 26.15
CA VAL A 32 -14.10 0.26 27.35
C VAL A 32 -15.41 0.95 27.73
N ALA A 33 -16.10 1.56 26.77
CA ALA A 33 -17.39 2.21 27.02
C ALA A 33 -18.44 1.23 27.56
N ALA A 34 -18.53 0.02 26.99
CA ALA A 34 -19.43 -1.02 27.47
C ALA A 34 -19.08 -1.48 28.89
N ALA A 35 -17.79 -1.61 29.23
CA ALA A 35 -17.34 -1.97 30.57
C ALA A 35 -17.68 -0.88 31.60
N VAL A 36 -17.56 0.40 31.22
CA VAL A 36 -17.95 1.53 32.08
C VAL A 36 -19.46 1.57 32.28
N ILE A 37 -20.25 1.41 31.20
CA ILE A 37 -21.72 1.34 31.29
C ILE A 37 -22.14 0.19 32.20
N PHE A 38 -21.52 -0.99 32.04
CA PHE A 38 -21.77 -2.13 32.91
C PHE A 38 -21.49 -1.81 34.38
N ALA A 39 -20.35 -1.20 34.69
CA ALA A 39 -20.02 -0.80 36.06
C ALA A 39 -21.05 0.18 36.64
N ILE A 40 -21.49 1.19 35.86
CA ILE A 40 -22.52 2.14 36.28
C ILE A 40 -23.84 1.42 36.55
N VAL A 41 -24.28 0.54 35.63
CA VAL A 41 -25.53 -0.23 35.77
C VAL A 41 -25.50 -1.10 37.03
N VAL A 42 -24.35 -1.75 37.31
CA VAL A 42 -24.17 -2.54 38.52
C VAL A 42 -24.36 -1.70 39.77
N THR A 43 -23.75 -0.51 39.84
CA THR A 43 -23.83 0.39 40.99
C THR A 43 -25.24 0.96 41.23
N ILE A 44 -26.06 1.12 40.19
CA ILE A 44 -27.42 1.68 40.34
C ILE A 44 -28.52 0.62 40.55
N ALA A 45 -28.30 -0.62 40.11
CA ALA A 45 -29.36 -1.63 40.01
C ALA A 45 -29.25 -2.75 41.05
N PHE A 46 -28.12 -2.87 41.73
CA PHE A 46 -27.86 -3.94 42.70
C PHE A 46 -27.34 -3.35 44.00
N ASP A 47 -27.84 -3.87 45.12
CA ASP A 47 -27.37 -3.53 46.46
C ASP A 47 -26.90 -4.80 47.20
N GLY A 48 -25.86 -4.66 48.04
CA GLY A 48 -25.43 -5.71 48.98
C GLY A 48 -24.28 -6.60 48.48
N THR A 49 -24.20 -7.86 48.92
CA THR A 49 -23.06 -8.74 48.60
C THR A 49 -22.91 -9.06 47.11
N LEU A 50 -24.02 -9.04 46.36
CA LEU A 50 -24.03 -9.18 44.90
C LEU A 50 -23.44 -7.96 44.19
N GLU A 51 -23.67 -6.76 44.71
CA GLU A 51 -23.09 -5.50 44.20
C GLU A 51 -21.57 -5.54 44.30
N THR A 52 -21.03 -5.92 45.47
CA THR A 52 -19.57 -5.97 45.67
C THR A 52 -18.90 -6.94 44.70
N GLY A 53 -19.47 -8.12 44.48
CA GLY A 53 -18.94 -9.10 43.53
C GLY A 53 -18.96 -8.60 42.08
N LEU A 54 -20.08 -7.99 41.66
CA LEU A 54 -20.24 -7.44 40.31
C LEU A 54 -19.36 -6.21 40.06
N GLN A 55 -19.09 -5.39 41.08
CA GLN A 55 -18.16 -4.26 40.98
C GLN A 55 -16.73 -4.72 40.70
N TRP A 56 -16.24 -5.75 41.38
CA TRP A 56 -14.91 -6.32 41.09
C TRP A 56 -14.83 -6.88 39.67
N ILE A 57 -15.90 -7.51 39.17
CA ILE A 57 -16.00 -7.96 37.78
C ILE A 57 -15.97 -6.74 36.82
N GLY A 58 -16.69 -5.67 37.12
CA GLY A 58 -16.68 -4.44 36.35
C GLY A 58 -15.29 -3.80 36.28
N ILE A 59 -14.60 -3.69 37.42
CA ILE A 59 -13.22 -3.19 37.49
C ILE A 59 -12.28 -4.07 36.66
N ALA A 60 -12.37 -5.40 36.78
CA ALA A 60 -11.57 -6.32 35.99
C ALA A 60 -11.85 -6.16 34.48
N ALA A 61 -13.12 -6.03 34.09
CA ALA A 61 -13.51 -5.81 32.70
C ALA A 61 -12.95 -4.48 32.14
N ILE A 62 -12.95 -3.41 32.94
CA ILE A 62 -12.34 -2.12 32.57
C ILE A 62 -10.83 -2.30 32.37
N LEU A 63 -10.13 -2.94 33.32
CA LEU A 63 -8.68 -3.16 33.24
C LEU A 63 -8.28 -4.00 32.02
N VAL A 64 -9.02 -5.07 31.73
CA VAL A 64 -8.81 -5.91 30.54
C VAL A 64 -9.05 -5.11 29.26
N SER A 65 -10.14 -4.34 29.21
CA SER A 65 -10.46 -3.51 28.03
C SER A 65 -9.40 -2.42 27.79
N LEU A 66 -8.91 -1.81 28.87
CA LEU A 66 -7.85 -0.80 28.81
C LEU A 66 -6.52 -1.42 28.36
N GLY A 67 -6.15 -2.58 28.89
CA GLY A 67 -4.98 -3.33 28.45
C GLY A 67 -5.06 -3.70 26.96
N TRP A 68 -6.25 -4.09 26.49
CA TRP A 68 -6.48 -4.35 25.07
C TRP A 68 -6.35 -3.08 24.21
N LEU A 69 -6.88 -1.94 24.66
CA LEU A 69 -6.73 -0.65 23.99
C LEU A 69 -5.25 -0.25 23.89
N VAL A 70 -4.49 -0.36 24.98
CA VAL A 70 -3.03 -0.07 24.99
C VAL A 70 -2.29 -0.99 24.02
N LYS A 71 -2.60 -2.29 24.00
CA LYS A 71 -2.01 -3.23 23.05
C LYS A 71 -2.32 -2.84 21.60
N ARG A 72 -3.58 -2.47 21.29
CA ARG A 72 -3.98 -1.99 19.96
C ARG A 72 -3.25 -0.69 19.60
N TYR A 73 -3.14 0.24 20.53
CA TYR A 73 -2.40 1.48 20.36
C TYR A 73 -0.93 1.24 20.04
N ALA A 74 -0.27 0.37 20.81
CA ALA A 74 1.11 -0.02 20.55
C ALA A 74 1.26 -0.64 19.16
N THR A 75 0.38 -1.59 18.77
CA THR A 75 0.43 -2.19 17.43
C THR A 75 0.28 -1.14 16.34
N TRP A 76 -0.73 -0.28 16.44
CA TRP A 76 -0.98 0.79 15.48
C TRP A 76 0.22 1.73 15.31
N SER A 77 0.82 2.16 16.42
CA SER A 77 1.99 3.03 16.42
C SER A 77 3.21 2.39 15.76
N THR A 78 3.27 1.06 15.71
CA THR A 78 4.38 0.31 15.12
C THR A 78 4.10 -0.17 13.70
N THR A 79 2.86 -0.03 13.22
CA THR A 79 2.46 -0.45 11.88
C THR A 79 2.72 0.65 10.86
N ASN A 80 3.48 0.32 9.81
CA ASN A 80 3.81 1.22 8.72
C ASN A 80 3.46 0.54 7.39
N PHE A 81 2.72 1.24 6.53
CA PHE A 81 2.39 0.81 5.18
C PHE A 81 2.97 1.83 4.20
N VAL A 82 3.96 1.41 3.41
CA VAL A 82 4.73 2.29 2.54
C VAL A 82 4.71 1.76 1.12
N VAL A 83 4.33 2.61 0.17
CA VAL A 83 4.43 2.33 -1.26
C VAL A 83 5.60 3.12 -1.80
N THR A 84 6.55 2.40 -2.38
CA THR A 84 7.74 2.99 -3.03
C THR A 84 7.62 2.89 -4.55
N SER A 85 8.66 3.32 -5.26
CA SER A 85 8.77 3.18 -6.71
C SER A 85 8.94 1.74 -7.18
N ASP A 86 9.37 0.83 -6.31
CA ASP A 86 9.83 -0.51 -6.71
C ASP A 86 9.08 -1.63 -5.95
N ARG A 87 8.61 -1.36 -4.73
CA ARG A 87 7.93 -2.34 -3.86
C ARG A 87 6.91 -1.73 -2.91
N VAL A 88 5.99 -2.55 -2.43
CA VAL A 88 5.12 -2.26 -1.29
C VAL A 88 5.72 -2.87 -0.03
N ILE A 89 5.88 -2.06 1.00
CA ILE A 89 6.47 -2.45 2.28
C ILE A 89 5.39 -2.36 3.35
N TYR A 90 5.19 -3.46 4.08
CA TYR A 90 4.34 -3.48 5.26
C TYR A 90 5.12 -4.02 6.45
N ARG A 91 5.23 -3.22 7.50
CA ARG A 91 5.90 -3.61 8.75
C ARG A 91 4.93 -3.44 9.90
N SER A 92 4.82 -4.46 10.75
CA SER A 92 3.94 -4.44 11.93
C SER A 92 4.53 -5.24 13.09
N GLY A 93 4.17 -4.86 14.31
CA GLY A 93 4.50 -5.61 15.51
C GLY A 93 5.12 -4.77 16.63
N VAL A 94 4.73 -5.08 17.87
CA VAL A 94 5.11 -4.32 19.07
C VAL A 94 6.43 -4.83 19.65
N VAL A 95 6.49 -6.13 19.97
CA VAL A 95 7.67 -6.77 20.59
C VAL A 95 8.52 -7.46 19.54
N ARG A 96 7.87 -8.28 18.69
CA ARG A 96 8.48 -8.89 17.51
C ARG A 96 7.97 -8.15 16.29
N LYS A 97 8.87 -7.45 15.59
CA LYS A 97 8.54 -6.77 14.34
C LYS A 97 8.61 -7.79 13.20
N SER A 98 7.53 -7.90 12.45
CA SER A 98 7.46 -8.65 11.20
C SER A 98 7.30 -7.66 10.04
N GLY A 99 8.02 -7.88 8.96
CA GLY A 99 7.98 -7.07 7.76
C GLY A 99 7.81 -7.94 6.54
N ILE A 100 6.93 -7.53 5.63
CA ILE A 100 6.79 -8.11 4.31
C ILE A 100 7.04 -7.03 3.26
N GLU A 101 7.81 -7.39 2.25
CA GLU A 101 8.13 -6.53 1.11
C GLU A 101 7.69 -7.26 -0.16
N ILE A 102 6.78 -6.63 -0.91
CA ILE A 102 6.20 -7.18 -2.13
C ILE A 102 6.69 -6.31 -3.30
N PRO A 103 7.62 -6.80 -4.15
CA PRO A 103 8.01 -6.08 -5.36
C PRO A 103 6.81 -5.77 -6.24
N LEU A 104 6.75 -4.56 -6.81
CA LEU A 104 5.63 -4.13 -7.66
C LEU A 104 5.48 -5.01 -8.91
N GLU A 105 6.58 -5.55 -9.41
CA GLU A 105 6.60 -6.54 -10.51
C GLU A 105 5.87 -7.85 -10.16
N ARG A 106 5.84 -8.23 -8.87
CA ARG A 106 5.16 -9.44 -8.40
C ARG A 106 3.72 -9.18 -7.98
N VAL A 107 3.26 -7.93 -7.95
CA VAL A 107 1.87 -7.61 -7.63
C VAL A 107 1.01 -7.95 -8.83
N ASN A 108 0.22 -9.02 -8.72
CA ASN A 108 -0.68 -9.47 -9.78
C ASN A 108 -1.96 -8.64 -9.79
N ASN A 109 -2.61 -8.57 -8.64
CA ASN A 109 -3.89 -7.91 -8.46
C ASN A 109 -3.92 -7.13 -7.15
N VAL A 110 -4.57 -5.98 -7.18
CA VAL A 110 -4.82 -5.15 -5.99
C VAL A 110 -6.31 -4.87 -5.98
N SER A 111 -7.00 -5.31 -4.94
CA SER A 111 -8.42 -5.03 -4.75
C SER A 111 -8.63 -4.25 -3.46
N SER A 112 -9.51 -3.27 -3.51
CA SER A 112 -9.94 -2.49 -2.36
C SER A 112 -11.33 -2.95 -1.94
N ASN A 113 -11.55 -3.08 -0.63
CA ASN A 113 -12.87 -3.34 -0.07
C ASN A 113 -13.18 -2.27 0.97
N GLN A 114 -14.34 -1.63 0.83
CA GLN A 114 -14.82 -0.60 1.74
C GLN A 114 -16.32 -0.79 1.94
N GLY A 115 -16.74 -0.98 3.20
CA GLY A 115 -18.14 -0.85 3.58
C GLY A 115 -18.63 0.59 3.44
N VAL A 116 -19.95 0.79 3.49
CA VAL A 116 -20.58 2.13 3.37
C VAL A 116 -20.05 3.10 4.43
N PHE A 117 -19.98 2.66 5.70
CA PHE A 117 -19.44 3.48 6.80
C PHE A 117 -17.94 3.73 6.68
N GLU A 118 -17.17 2.74 6.23
CA GLU A 118 -15.73 2.88 6.04
C GLU A 118 -15.43 3.89 4.93
N ARG A 119 -16.22 3.88 3.85
CA ARG A 119 -16.14 4.85 2.75
C ARG A 119 -16.41 6.29 3.23
N MET A 120 -17.38 6.49 4.13
CA MET A 120 -17.64 7.81 4.72
C MET A 120 -16.46 8.32 5.55
N LEU A 121 -15.76 7.41 6.23
CA LEU A 121 -14.64 7.72 7.10
C LEU A 121 -13.29 7.71 6.38
N GLY A 122 -13.26 7.34 5.10
CA GLY A 122 -12.04 7.21 4.31
C GLY A 122 -11.13 6.05 4.78
N ALA A 123 -11.71 4.98 5.31
CA ALA A 123 -11.02 3.76 5.73
C ALA A 123 -11.44 2.57 4.86
N GLY A 124 -10.67 1.49 4.93
CA GLY A 124 -11.08 0.18 4.44
C GLY A 124 -9.92 -0.78 4.29
N ASP A 125 -10.15 -1.86 3.56
CA ASP A 125 -9.18 -2.93 3.38
C ASP A 125 -8.56 -2.88 1.98
N LEU A 126 -7.30 -3.29 1.91
CA LEU A 126 -6.56 -3.52 0.67
C LEU A 126 -6.09 -4.97 0.63
N LEU A 127 -6.42 -5.67 -0.45
CA LEU A 127 -6.02 -7.05 -0.68
C LEU A 127 -5.05 -7.06 -1.86
N ILE A 128 -3.81 -7.44 -1.58
CA ILE A 128 -2.75 -7.54 -2.58
C ILE A 128 -2.48 -9.01 -2.84
N GLU A 129 -2.63 -9.42 -4.09
CA GLU A 129 -2.26 -10.74 -4.58
C GLU A 129 -0.91 -10.65 -5.27
N SER A 130 0.03 -11.47 -4.83
CA SER A 130 1.38 -11.53 -5.36
C SER A 130 1.70 -12.87 -5.99
N GLY A 131 2.44 -12.86 -7.09
CA GLY A 131 3.05 -14.05 -7.67
C GLY A 131 4.27 -14.45 -6.85
N GLY A 132 4.12 -15.42 -5.95
CA GLY A 132 5.21 -15.93 -5.11
C GLY A 132 4.71 -16.60 -3.81
N GLU A 133 5.63 -16.89 -2.89
CA GLU A 133 5.32 -17.51 -1.58
C GLU A 133 4.35 -16.71 -0.72
N SER A 134 4.28 -15.39 -0.93
CA SER A 134 3.44 -14.50 -0.12
C SER A 134 1.95 -14.61 -0.43
N GLY A 135 1.57 -15.21 -1.58
CA GLY A 135 0.18 -15.46 -1.96
C GLY A 135 -0.68 -14.20 -1.92
N GLN A 136 -1.75 -14.24 -1.11
CA GLN A 136 -2.68 -13.14 -0.91
C GLN A 136 -2.50 -12.52 0.48
N GLN A 137 -2.29 -11.19 0.52
CA GLN A 137 -2.07 -10.44 1.76
C GLN A 137 -3.17 -9.39 1.93
N ARG A 138 -3.85 -9.43 3.07
CA ARG A 138 -4.88 -8.46 3.45
C ARG A 138 -4.30 -7.43 4.42
N PHE A 139 -4.38 -6.17 4.03
CA PHE A 139 -4.03 -5.02 4.86
C PHE A 139 -5.32 -4.30 5.26
N THR A 140 -5.63 -4.28 6.54
CA THR A 140 -6.86 -3.66 7.05
C THR A 140 -6.64 -2.22 7.49
N ASP A 141 -7.72 -1.45 7.54
CA ASP A 141 -7.74 -0.08 8.05
C ASP A 141 -6.80 0.87 7.28
N ILE A 142 -6.66 0.68 5.97
CA ILE A 142 -5.90 1.57 5.09
C ILE A 142 -6.69 2.87 4.86
N LYS A 143 -6.00 4.01 4.93
CA LYS A 143 -6.60 5.32 4.62
C LYS A 143 -6.80 5.47 3.11
N ASN A 144 -8.03 5.69 2.67
CA ASN A 144 -8.45 5.83 1.28
C ASN A 144 -7.92 4.70 0.35
N PRO A 145 -8.35 3.44 0.53
CA PRO A 145 -7.74 2.32 -0.18
C PRO A 145 -7.88 2.39 -1.70
N ASN A 146 -8.92 3.04 -2.23
CA ASN A 146 -9.05 3.28 -3.68
C ASN A 146 -7.91 4.16 -4.23
N ARG A 147 -7.51 5.19 -3.47
CA ARG A 147 -6.40 6.06 -3.86
C ARG A 147 -5.07 5.31 -3.79
N VAL A 148 -4.90 4.46 -2.77
CA VAL A 148 -3.73 3.61 -2.62
C VAL A 148 -3.63 2.61 -3.76
N GLN A 149 -4.74 1.96 -4.12
CA GLN A 149 -4.83 1.05 -5.26
C GLN A 149 -4.40 1.74 -6.56
N ASN A 150 -4.98 2.90 -6.88
CA ASN A 150 -4.62 3.66 -8.08
C ASN A 150 -3.14 4.06 -8.08
N LEU A 151 -2.59 4.43 -6.92
CA LEU A 151 -1.17 4.78 -6.78
C LEU A 151 -0.27 3.56 -7.00
N ILE A 152 -0.63 2.39 -6.48
CA ILE A 152 0.12 1.15 -6.72
C ILE A 152 0.09 0.79 -8.20
N HIS A 153 -1.05 0.92 -8.88
CA HIS A 153 -1.13 0.70 -10.33
C HIS A 153 -0.24 1.66 -11.11
N ALA A 154 -0.27 2.95 -10.78
CA ALA A 154 0.58 3.96 -11.42
C ALA A 154 2.08 3.69 -11.20
N GLN A 155 2.48 3.31 -9.97
CA GLN A 155 3.86 2.97 -9.68
C GLN A 155 4.30 1.67 -10.37
N ARG A 156 3.42 0.67 -10.47
CA ARG A 156 3.69 -0.57 -11.21
C ARG A 156 3.92 -0.29 -12.69
N GLU A 157 3.09 0.54 -13.32
CA GLU A 157 3.26 0.93 -14.72
C GLU A 157 4.58 1.69 -14.94
N ALA A 158 4.87 2.68 -14.10
CA ALA A 158 6.12 3.43 -14.16
C ALA A 158 7.36 2.56 -13.91
N ASN A 159 7.28 1.56 -13.03
CA ASN A 159 8.32 0.57 -12.82
C ASN A 159 8.50 -0.32 -14.06
N ASN A 160 7.40 -0.78 -14.66
CA ASN A 160 7.42 -1.59 -15.88
C ASN A 160 8.06 -0.84 -17.05
N THR A 161 7.71 0.43 -17.25
CA THR A 161 8.34 1.28 -18.29
C THR A 161 9.82 1.50 -18.02
N ARG A 162 10.26 1.63 -16.77
CA ARG A 162 11.69 1.73 -16.42
C ARG A 162 12.45 0.43 -16.71
N MET A 163 11.88 -0.72 -16.33
CA MET A 163 12.51 -2.03 -16.51
C MET A 163 12.56 -2.49 -17.96
N TYR A 164 11.48 -2.29 -18.73
CA TYR A 164 11.36 -2.79 -20.10
C TYR A 164 11.56 -1.71 -21.17
N GLY A 165 11.34 -0.43 -20.84
CA GLY A 165 11.51 0.69 -21.78
C GLY A 165 12.97 1.03 -22.09
N GLY A 166 13.93 0.49 -21.34
CA GLY A 166 15.36 0.68 -21.60
C GLY A 166 15.92 -0.11 -22.80
N GLY A 167 15.19 -1.08 -23.35
CA GLY A 167 15.72 -1.99 -24.39
C GLY A 167 14.86 -2.20 -25.63
N GLY A 168 13.61 -1.72 -25.65
CA GLY A 168 12.64 -2.08 -26.70
C GLY A 168 12.48 -1.08 -27.85
N ASN A 169 12.89 0.19 -27.68
CA ASN A 169 12.54 1.22 -28.66
C ASN A 169 13.60 1.43 -29.76
N SER A 170 14.86 1.07 -29.56
CA SER A 170 15.90 1.36 -30.56
C SER A 170 15.70 0.59 -31.87
N GLY A 171 15.25 -0.66 -31.82
CA GLY A 171 15.02 -1.49 -33.02
C GLY A 171 13.79 -1.06 -33.83
N SER A 172 12.70 -0.69 -33.15
CA SER A 172 11.50 -0.14 -33.80
C SER A 172 11.75 1.28 -34.33
N ASP A 173 12.48 2.13 -33.60
CA ASP A 173 12.82 3.47 -34.07
C ASP A 173 13.67 3.43 -35.35
N VAL A 174 14.68 2.55 -35.41
CA VAL A 174 15.54 2.43 -36.60
C VAL A 174 14.72 1.96 -37.81
N ALA A 175 13.85 0.96 -37.64
CA ALA A 175 12.98 0.49 -38.72
C ALA A 175 11.99 1.57 -39.19
N THR A 176 11.34 2.30 -38.26
CA THR A 176 10.42 3.39 -38.59
C THR A 176 11.14 4.58 -39.23
N GLN A 177 12.37 4.87 -38.80
CA GLN A 177 13.20 5.91 -39.42
C GLN A 177 13.61 5.53 -40.85
N LEU A 178 13.94 4.27 -41.11
CA LEU A 178 14.23 3.77 -42.46
C LEU A 178 13.01 3.85 -43.38
N GLU A 179 11.82 3.46 -42.91
CA GLU A 179 10.56 3.58 -43.68
C GLU A 179 10.25 5.04 -44.02
N LYS A 180 10.48 5.97 -43.08
CA LYS A 180 10.30 7.40 -43.32
C LYS A 180 11.29 7.95 -44.35
N LEU A 181 12.55 7.51 -44.30
CA LEU A 181 13.58 7.87 -45.27
C LEU A 181 13.24 7.32 -46.67
N GLU A 182 12.74 6.10 -46.76
CA GLU A 182 12.30 5.47 -48.02
C GLU A 182 11.14 6.26 -48.63
N GLY A 183 10.14 6.64 -47.82
CA GLY A 183 9.06 7.52 -48.31
C GLY A 183 9.51 8.92 -48.75
N MET A 184 10.64 9.44 -48.24
CA MET A 184 11.22 10.70 -48.72
C MET A 184 11.96 10.55 -50.05
N LEU A 185 12.59 9.40 -50.26
CA LEU A 185 13.22 9.02 -51.52
C LEU A 185 12.16 8.85 -52.63
N GLU A 186 11.06 8.13 -52.33
CA GLU A 186 9.95 7.94 -53.29
C GLU A 186 9.28 9.25 -53.71
N ARG A 187 9.16 10.21 -52.79
CA ARG A 187 8.62 11.55 -53.07
C ARG A 187 9.61 12.46 -53.83
N GLY A 188 10.83 12.01 -54.09
CA GLY A 188 11.88 12.80 -54.74
C GLY A 188 12.42 13.95 -53.88
N THR A 189 12.13 13.94 -52.57
CA THR A 189 12.59 14.96 -51.62
C THR A 189 13.97 14.67 -51.03
N LEU A 190 14.47 13.44 -51.24
CA LEU A 190 15.77 12.96 -50.80
C LEU A 190 16.47 12.29 -51.99
N SER A 191 17.76 12.55 -52.18
CA SER A 191 18.53 11.86 -53.22
C SER A 191 18.96 10.45 -52.77
N GLN A 192 19.26 9.57 -53.73
CA GLN A 192 19.72 8.21 -53.44
C GLN A 192 21.00 8.19 -52.58
N GLU A 193 21.93 9.11 -52.84
CA GLU A 193 23.18 9.21 -52.09
C GLU A 193 22.95 9.62 -50.62
N GLU A 194 22.02 10.54 -50.37
CA GLU A 194 21.66 10.99 -49.02
C GLU A 194 20.93 9.89 -48.24
N PHE A 195 20.07 9.12 -48.90
CA PHE A 195 19.42 7.95 -48.33
C PHE A 195 20.43 6.90 -47.87
N ASP A 196 21.38 6.54 -48.73
CA ASP A 196 22.39 5.51 -48.41
C ASP A 196 23.38 5.96 -47.33
N ALA A 197 23.65 7.27 -47.22
CA ALA A 197 24.44 7.83 -46.13
C ALA A 197 23.70 7.78 -44.78
N GLN A 198 22.40 8.14 -44.76
CA GLN A 198 21.55 8.08 -43.57
C GLN A 198 21.31 6.63 -43.11
N LYS A 199 21.06 5.71 -44.06
CA LYS A 199 20.86 4.29 -43.81
C LYS A 199 22.08 3.65 -43.14
N ARG A 200 23.30 3.90 -43.65
CA ARG A 200 24.55 3.42 -43.04
C ARG A 200 24.74 3.97 -41.61
N ARG A 201 24.48 5.26 -41.43
CA ARG A 201 24.53 5.91 -40.10
C ARG A 201 23.56 5.29 -39.08
N LEU A 202 22.37 4.87 -39.53
CA LEU A 202 21.36 4.26 -38.68
C LEU A 202 21.63 2.77 -38.40
N LEU A 203 22.27 2.06 -39.33
CA LEU A 203 22.63 0.64 -39.19
C LEU A 203 23.97 0.44 -38.45
N GLY A 204 24.78 1.49 -38.31
CA GLY A 204 26.06 1.45 -37.61
C GLY A 204 27.22 0.89 -38.45
N ASP A 205 27.07 0.87 -39.77
CA ASP A 205 28.05 0.39 -40.76
C ASP A 205 28.88 1.53 -41.40
#